data_AF-A0A1G8LCZ3-F1
#
_entry.id   AF-A0A1G8LCZ3-F1
#
_cell.length_a   1.000
_cell.length_b   1.000
_cell.length_c   1.000
_cell.angle_alpha   90.00
_cell.angle_beta   90.00
_cell.angle_gamma   90.00
#
_symmetry.space_group_name_H-M   'P 1'
#
loop_
_entity.id
_entity.type
_entity.pdbx_description
1 polymer ?
#
loop_
_entity_poly.entity_id
_entity_poly.type
_entity_poly.pdbx_seq_one_letter_code
_entity_poly.pdbx_strand_id
1 'polypeptide(L)' 'MCFFHCPVNLERMVVKDVDKALHLFKNYFGFSIIANRNSKMAVLENNDQFALVIWGQVLNKKEDT' A
#
# COMPACT_ATOMS: atom_id res chain seq x y z
N MET A 1 9.88 4.17 -22.66
CA MET A 1 10.63 4.13 -21.39
C MET A 1 10.54 5.53 -20.81
N CYS A 2 9.54 5.80 -19.97
CA CYS A 2 9.38 7.11 -19.35
C CYS A 2 9.73 6.96 -17.88
N PHE A 3 10.93 7.44 -17.53
CA PHE A 3 11.31 7.74 -16.16
C PHE A 3 10.38 8.86 -15.68
N PHE A 4 9.34 8.51 -14.96
CA PHE A 4 8.51 9.50 -14.27
C PHE A 4 9.30 10.04 -13.09
N HIS A 5 9.89 11.23 -13.26
CA HIS A 5 10.19 12.11 -12.14
C HIS A 5 8.85 12.63 -11.61
N CYS A 6 8.18 11.83 -10.80
CA CYS A 6 7.01 12.24 -10.04
C CYS A 6 7.53 12.74 -8.69
N PRO A 7 7.33 14.01 -8.29
CA PRO A 7 7.73 14.52 -6.96
C PRO A 7 6.81 13.98 -5.85
N VAL A 8 6.26 12.79 -6.03
CA VAL A 8 5.29 12.16 -5.15
C VAL A 8 6.09 11.45 -4.06
N ASN A 9 5.91 11.88 -2.82
CA ASN A 9 6.55 11.21 -1.70
C ASN A 9 5.96 9.80 -1.55
N LEU A 10 6.84 8.80 -1.64
CA LEU A 10 6.48 7.38 -1.61
C LEU A 10 6.91 6.76 -0.29
N GLU A 11 5.94 6.48 0.58
CA GLU A 11 6.18 5.74 1.81
C GLU A 11 5.75 4.28 1.66
N ARG A 12 6.55 3.37 2.20
CA ARG A 12 6.28 1.94 2.17
C ARG A 12 5.99 1.45 3.58
N MET A 13 4.83 0.83 3.75
CA MET A 13 4.41 0.25 5.03
C MET A 13 4.15 -1.24 4.86
N VAL A 14 4.71 -2.06 5.75
CA VAL A 14 4.43 -3.51 5.79
C VAL A 14 3.41 -3.75 6.89
N VAL A 15 2.28 -4.37 6.55
CA VAL A 15 1.15 -4.61 7.48
C VAL A 15 0.75 -6.08 7.47
N LYS A 16 0.27 -6.60 8.61
CA LYS A 16 -0.23 -7.98 8.69
C LYS A 16 -1.51 -8.20 7.90
N ASP A 17 -2.37 -7.19 7.84
CA ASP A 17 -3.70 -7.27 7.25
C ASP A 17 -3.89 -6.04 6.36
N VAL A 18 -3.78 -6.26 5.04
CA VAL A 18 -3.84 -5.19 4.03
C VAL A 18 -5.26 -4.62 3.95
N ASP A 19 -6.27 -5.47 4.06
CA ASP A 19 -7.68 -5.06 3.97
C ASP A 19 -8.09 -4.13 5.11
N LYS A 20 -7.67 -4.42 6.35
CA LYS A 20 -7.91 -3.51 7.48
C LYS A 20 -7.18 -2.19 7.34
N ALA A 21 -5.94 -2.22 6.86
CA ALA A 21 -5.17 -1.00 6.62
C ALA A 21 -5.84 -0.15 5.52
N LEU A 22 -6.20 -0.76 4.39
CA LEU A 22 -6.96 -0.11 3.32
C LEU A 22 -8.24 0.55 3.83
N HIS A 23 -9.02 -0.16 4.64
CA HIS A 23 -10.26 0.36 5.22
C HIS A 23 -10.00 1.58 6.12
N LEU A 24 -8.91 1.57 6.91
CA LEU A 24 -8.51 2.71 7.73
C LEU A 24 -8.12 3.92 6.88
N PHE A 25 -7.21 3.74 5.92
CA PHE A 25 -6.73 4.84 5.08
C PHE A 25 -7.82 5.42 4.18
N LYS A 26 -8.71 4.58 3.65
CA LYS A 26 -9.84 5.03 2.84
C LYS A 26 -10.87 5.79 3.64
N ASN A 27 -11.29 5.27 4.81
CA ASN A 27 -12.44 5.82 5.53
C ASN A 27 -12.09 6.93 6.51
N TYR A 28 -10.88 6.91 7.10
CA TYR A 28 -10.48 7.89 8.12
C TYR A 28 -9.53 8.95 7.59
N PHE A 29 -8.73 8.63 6.56
CA PHE A 29 -7.71 9.54 6.03
C PHE A 29 -8.02 10.05 4.62
N GLY A 30 -9.13 9.63 4.01
CA GLY A 30 -9.57 10.10 2.70
C GLY A 30 -8.68 9.65 1.54
N PHE A 31 -7.88 8.61 1.72
CA PHE A 31 -7.03 8.09 0.65
C PHE A 31 -7.85 7.37 -0.42
N SER A 32 -7.44 7.53 -1.67
CA SER A 32 -7.98 6.78 -2.80
C SER A 32 -7.08 5.59 -3.10
N ILE A 33 -7.68 4.45 -3.47
CA ILE A 33 -6.92 3.24 -3.82
C ILE A 33 -6.61 3.30 -5.32
N ILE A 34 -5.33 3.39 -5.66
CA ILE A 34 -4.86 3.37 -7.06
C ILE A 34 -4.76 1.93 -7.56
N ALA A 35 -4.24 1.03 -6.73
CA ALA A 35 -4.03 -0.36 -7.10
C ALA A 35 -4.21 -1.26 -5.88
N ASN A 36 -4.91 -2.38 -6.05
CA ASN A 36 -4.95 -3.47 -5.08
C ASN A 36 -4.63 -4.78 -5.80
N ARG A 37 -3.46 -5.35 -5.50
CA ARG A 37 -3.02 -6.64 -6.04
C ARG A 37 -3.26 -7.72 -5.00
N ASN A 38 -4.47 -8.31 -5.05
CA ASN A 38 -4.85 -9.54 -4.35
C ASN A 38 -4.52 -9.52 -2.84
N SER A 39 -4.76 -8.40 -2.16
CA SER A 39 -4.47 -8.18 -0.73
C SER A 39 -3.03 -8.46 -0.31
N LYS A 40 -2.08 -8.51 -1.25
CA LYS A 40 -0.63 -8.62 -1.01
C LYS A 40 0.06 -7.28 -1.13
N MET A 41 -0.50 -6.38 -1.92
CA MET A 41 0.01 -5.04 -2.15
C MET A 41 -1.14 -4.11 -2.47
N ALA A 42 -1.19 -2.97 -1.81
CA ALA A 42 -2.09 -1.90 -2.15
C ALA A 42 -1.32 -0.58 -2.28
N VAL A 43 -1.67 0.21 -3.28
CA VAL A 43 -1.14 1.56 -3.47
C VAL A 43 -2.29 2.52 -3.24
N LEU A 44 -2.09 3.44 -2.32
CA LEU A 44 -3.02 4.53 -2.04
C LEU A 44 -2.39 5.85 -2.42
N GLU A 45 -3.23 6.82 -2.78
CA GLU A 45 -2.82 8.21 -2.98
C GLU A 45 -3.64 9.16 -2.11
N ASN A 46 -3.03 10.29 -1.81
CA ASN A 46 -3.70 11.45 -1.25
C ASN A 46 -3.28 12.69 -2.05
N ASN A 47 -4.26 13.29 -2.74
CA ASN A 47 -4.15 14.57 -3.46
C ASN A 47 -2.92 14.72 -4.37
N ASP A 48 -2.66 13.74 -5.26
CA ASP A 48 -1.61 13.74 -6.31
C ASP A 48 -0.15 14.00 -5.85
N GLN A 49 0.08 14.25 -4.56
CA GLN A 49 1.39 14.63 -4.00
C GLN A 49 2.00 13.54 -3.13
N PHE A 50 1.19 12.56 -2.72
CA PHE A 50 1.63 11.51 -1.81
C PHE A 50 1.06 10.15 -2.21
N ALA A 51 1.93 9.15 -2.25
CA ALA A 51 1.58 7.76 -2.55
C ALA A 51 2.05 6.84 -1.43
N LEU A 52 1.12 6.11 -0.81
CA LEU A 52 1.37 5.14 0.22
C LEU A 52 1.30 3.73 -0.36
N VAL A 53 2.40 3.00 -0.29
CA VAL A 53 2.45 1.61 -0.72
C VAL A 53 2.37 0.71 0.51
N ILE A 54 1.24 0.04 0.66
CA ILE A 54 0.99 -0.96 1.69
C ILE A 54 1.34 -2.34 1.15
N TRP A 55 2.26 -3.01 1.81
CA TRP A 55 2.61 -4.39 1.53
C TRP A 55 2.03 -5.29 2.62
N GLY A 56 1.35 -6.34 2.19
CA GLY A 56 1.01 -7.43 3.10
C GLY A 56 2.29 -8.11 3.54
N GLN A 57 2.45 -8.27 4.84
CA GLN A 57 3.47 -9.14 5.40
C GLN A 57 3.15 -10.54 4.89
N VAL A 58 3.90 -10.98 3.87
CA VAL A 58 3.91 -12.39 3.49
C VAL A 58 4.57 -13.08 4.66
N LEU A 59 3.75 -13.60 5.58
CA LEU A 59 4.17 -14.59 6.55
C LEU A 59 4.70 -15.75 5.73
N ASN A 60 6.00 -15.72 5.47
CA ASN A 60 6.76 -16.89 5.11
C ASN A 60 6.63 -17.77 6.36
N LYS A 61 5.55 -18.56 6.43
CA LYS A 61 5.56 -19.76 7.24
C LYS A 61 6.65 -20.62 6.62
N LYS A 62 7.89 -20.37 7.03
CA LYS A 62 8.84 -21.46 7.11
C LYS A 62 8.18 -22.41 8.08
N GLU A 63 7.60 -23.47 7.54
CA GLU A 63 7.33 -24.66 8.30
C GLU A 63 8.64 -25.03 9.00
N ASP A 64 8.67 -24.81 10.32
CA ASP A 64 9.49 -25.59 11.22
C ASP A 64 9.00 -27.04 11.12
N THR A 65 9.81 -27.94 10.55
CA THR A 65 10.22 -29.26 11.11
C THR A 65 11.02 -30.02 10.05
#